data_AF-A0A8J2AYB2-F1
#
_entry.id   AF-A0A8J2AYB2-F1
#
_cell.length_a   1.000
_cell.length_b   1.000
_cell.length_c   1.000
_cell.angle_alpha   90.00
_cell.angle_beta   90.00
_cell.angle_gamma   90.00
#
_symmetry.space_group_name_H-M   'P 1'
#
loop_
_entity.id
_entity.type
_entity.pdbx_description
1 polymer ?
#
loop_
_entity_poly.entity_id
_entity_poly.type
_entity_poly.pdbx_seq_one_letter_code
_entity_poly.pdbx_strand_id
1 'polypeptide(L)'
;MGYIFPLLTCDEIVQVLKNSDKFPDVTVDVLQKPQNYVTVSVTEQYYENQINGVTVGTTAGASSSSAPNFHQTPAGILDIYIAFWEFLTSTSDIRRMPWHELLTNDNSTGSGVGGGNVTNFPTLYEDATRFLCVFRTIQHLANIAGIGDFSLNDIVKPEGKRLRRNLSALINFCRFREDESQNEHEQQRVVEELDLRIATTSEAMRSLKENVDQQEAELAQEKAAVERYLSEERTIKQEMERLNIFQIEAAMDDAKRDTSSTNERMENAAGEIRMLEDAITAMKKGVISDMDPAQLVSDVKKLREASQRKTERIKILQQSCDKLGEETAKAETGTARCNLFLDRVREHQQTVEKSHKQELESDSLQQELEENRQEYQTSEREEREARDKIVTLSAKIEEVAFQKQREREQVAAEMRVLEDRIQEAQQELDKENAQVRENVEVNEVEKALEKLHDERETSRLQWQTWHEKLDLAILQYEQELSLGIEDEVPAMIPVA
;
A
#
# COMPACT_ATOMS: atom_id res chain seq x y z
N MET A 1 8.51 10.25 -48.16
CA MET A 1 8.34 9.57 -46.86
C MET A 1 6.85 9.51 -46.56
N GLY A 2 6.33 8.34 -46.20
CA GLY A 2 4.93 8.19 -45.79
C GLY A 2 4.67 8.84 -44.43
N TYR A 3 3.42 9.19 -44.16
CA TYR A 3 3.01 9.65 -42.83
C TYR A 3 3.03 8.48 -41.84
N ILE A 4 3.40 8.73 -40.58
CA ILE A 4 3.49 7.71 -39.51
C ILE A 4 2.10 7.25 -39.06
N PHE A 5 1.07 8.06 -39.33
CA PHE A 5 -0.33 7.82 -38.99
C PHE A 5 -1.19 7.68 -40.25
N PRO A 6 -2.33 6.94 -40.17
CA PRO A 6 -3.26 6.83 -41.28
C PRO A 6 -3.91 8.20 -41.58
N LEU A 7 -4.00 8.53 -42.86
CA LEU A 7 -4.73 9.72 -43.31
C LEU A 7 -6.23 9.41 -43.38
N LEU A 8 -7.02 10.16 -42.63
CA LEU A 8 -8.47 10.08 -42.67
C LEU A 8 -9.02 10.91 -43.84
N THR A 9 -10.13 10.44 -44.40
CA THR A 9 -10.96 11.19 -45.34
C THR A 9 -11.69 12.34 -44.62
N CYS A 10 -12.17 13.33 -45.38
CA CYS A 10 -12.90 14.45 -44.77
C CYS A 10 -14.17 13.99 -44.05
N ASP A 11 -14.86 12.97 -44.59
CA ASP A 11 -16.08 12.41 -43.98
C ASP A 11 -15.77 11.70 -42.66
N GLU A 12 -14.69 10.91 -42.61
CA GLU A 12 -14.25 10.24 -41.38
C GLU A 12 -13.86 11.26 -40.30
N ILE A 13 -13.15 12.34 -40.66
CA ILE A 13 -12.81 13.40 -39.70
C ILE A 13 -14.07 14.06 -39.16
N VAL A 14 -15.01 14.45 -40.04
CA VAL A 14 -16.28 15.07 -39.62
C VAL A 14 -17.08 14.12 -38.73
N GLN A 15 -17.13 12.83 -39.06
CA GLN A 15 -17.85 11.85 -38.26
C GLN A 15 -17.24 11.69 -36.87
N VAL A 16 -15.91 11.61 -36.77
CA VAL A 16 -15.21 11.52 -35.48
C VAL A 16 -15.45 12.77 -34.64
N LEU A 17 -15.33 13.96 -35.23
CA LEU A 17 -15.55 15.22 -34.53
C LEU A 17 -17.00 15.39 -34.07
N LYS A 18 -17.98 15.01 -34.90
CA LYS A 18 -19.41 15.08 -34.57
C LYS A 18 -19.85 14.13 -33.45
N ASN A 19 -19.14 13.01 -33.28
CA ASN A 19 -19.43 12.06 -32.22
C ASN A 19 -19.01 12.58 -30.83
N SER A 20 -18.31 13.73 -30.76
CA SER A 20 -17.90 14.35 -29.51
C SER A 20 -18.53 15.73 -29.37
N ASP A 21 -19.33 15.92 -28.32
CA ASP A 21 -20.01 17.19 -28.01
C ASP A 21 -19.04 18.36 -27.73
N LYS A 22 -17.74 18.07 -27.64
CA LYS A 22 -16.68 19.03 -27.31
C LYS A 22 -16.10 19.73 -28.53
N PHE A 23 -16.32 19.22 -29.74
CA PHE A 23 -15.84 19.85 -30.96
C PHE A 23 -16.93 20.72 -31.58
N PRO A 24 -16.57 21.86 -32.17
CA PRO A 24 -17.55 22.70 -32.84
C PRO A 24 -18.05 22.02 -34.12
N ASP A 25 -19.20 22.46 -34.65
CA ASP A 25 -19.81 21.86 -35.85
C ASP A 25 -18.90 22.02 -37.09
N VAL A 26 -18.10 20.99 -37.37
CA VAL A 26 -17.24 20.91 -38.56
C VAL A 26 -17.99 20.21 -39.69
N THR A 27 -18.08 20.86 -40.85
CA THR A 27 -18.64 20.27 -42.07
C THR A 27 -17.52 19.88 -43.05
N VAL A 28 -17.85 19.03 -44.02
CA VAL A 28 -16.91 18.60 -45.07
C VAL A 28 -16.40 19.80 -45.88
N ASP A 29 -17.26 20.80 -46.09
CA ASP A 29 -16.91 22.03 -46.81
C ASP A 29 -15.82 22.84 -46.11
N VAL A 30 -15.85 22.88 -44.76
CA VAL A 30 -14.81 23.52 -43.94
C VAL A 30 -13.45 22.85 -44.18
N LEU A 31 -13.42 21.53 -44.31
CA LEU A 31 -12.17 20.79 -44.53
C LEU A 31 -11.67 20.87 -45.98
N GLN A 32 -12.58 20.94 -46.96
CA GLN A 32 -12.21 21.01 -48.38
C GLN A 32 -11.76 22.42 -48.80
N LYS A 33 -12.38 23.47 -48.26
CA LYS A 33 -12.10 24.88 -48.58
C LYS A 33 -11.88 25.71 -47.32
N PRO A 34 -10.88 25.36 -46.49
CA PRO A 34 -10.68 25.98 -45.18
C PRO A 34 -10.39 27.48 -45.26
N GLN A 35 -9.85 27.97 -46.38
CA GLN A 35 -9.63 29.40 -46.60
C GLN A 35 -10.91 30.25 -46.52
N ASN A 36 -12.10 29.67 -46.73
CA ASN A 36 -13.38 30.38 -46.64
C ASN A 36 -13.86 30.56 -45.18
N TYR A 37 -13.19 29.90 -44.23
CA TYR A 37 -13.61 29.80 -42.83
C TYR A 37 -12.54 30.33 -41.88
N VAL A 38 -11.61 31.14 -42.40
CA VAL A 38 -10.67 31.88 -41.58
C VAL A 38 -11.35 33.15 -41.07
N THR A 39 -12.05 33.03 -39.95
CA THR A 39 -12.47 34.18 -39.16
C THR A 39 -11.28 34.70 -38.36
N VAL A 40 -10.44 35.56 -38.96
CA VAL A 40 -9.54 36.42 -38.16
C VAL A 40 -10.34 37.63 -37.67
N SER A 41 -11.39 37.39 -36.87
CA SER A 41 -12.15 38.47 -36.21
C SER A 41 -11.48 38.85 -34.88
N VAL A 42 -10.15 39.00 -34.85
CA VAL A 42 -9.48 39.57 -33.67
C VAL A 42 -9.48 41.10 -33.76
N THR A 43 -9.58 41.68 -34.96
CA THR A 43 -9.43 43.14 -35.16
C THR A 43 -10.72 43.89 -35.50
N GLU A 44 -11.72 43.30 -36.15
CA GLU A 44 -12.89 44.10 -36.59
C GLU A 44 -13.86 44.47 -35.45
N GLN A 45 -14.12 43.58 -34.49
CA GLN A 45 -15.10 43.85 -33.42
C GLN A 45 -14.62 44.85 -32.36
N TYR A 46 -13.32 45.05 -32.19
CA TYR A 46 -12.79 46.00 -31.21
C TYR A 46 -12.59 47.41 -31.80
N TYR A 47 -12.27 47.52 -33.10
CA TYR A 47 -12.12 48.82 -33.76
C TYR A 47 -13.45 49.45 -34.20
N GLU A 48 -14.46 48.68 -34.60
CA GLU A 48 -15.79 49.27 -34.92
C GLU A 48 -16.48 49.88 -33.68
N ASN A 49 -16.21 49.35 -32.48
CA ASN A 49 -16.74 49.88 -31.22
C ASN A 49 -15.98 51.11 -30.69
N GLN A 50 -14.75 51.37 -31.15
CA GLN A 50 -14.01 52.59 -30.80
C GLN A 50 -14.10 53.70 -31.86
N ILE A 51 -14.33 53.36 -33.13
CA ILE A 51 -14.46 54.34 -34.21
C ILE A 51 -15.87 54.95 -34.25
N ASN A 52 -16.90 54.24 -33.80
CA ASN A 52 -18.25 54.80 -33.62
C ASN A 52 -18.45 55.50 -32.27
N GLY A 53 -17.45 56.30 -31.88
CA GLY A 53 -17.62 57.38 -30.90
C GLY A 53 -18.53 58.47 -31.44
N VAL A 54 -19.83 58.18 -31.56
CA VAL A 54 -20.89 59.18 -31.72
C VAL A 54 -21.64 59.28 -30.41
N THR A 55 -21.37 60.39 -29.73
CA THR A 55 -22.15 60.99 -28.65
C THR A 55 -23.65 60.90 -28.92
N VAL A 56 -24.40 60.16 -28.09
CA VAL A 56 -25.82 60.45 -27.86
C VAL A 56 -26.12 60.30 -26.38
N GLY A 57 -26.48 61.44 -25.78
CA GLY A 57 -27.02 61.50 -24.44
C GLY A 57 -28.36 60.78 -24.33
N THR A 58 -28.57 60.23 -23.15
CA THR A 58 -29.83 60.03 -22.42
C THR A 58 -31.10 60.37 -23.21
N THR A 59 -31.87 59.35 -23.61
CA THR A 59 -33.33 59.31 -23.41
C THR A 59 -33.84 57.88 -23.58
N ALA A 60 -34.71 57.49 -22.65
CA ALA A 60 -35.39 56.21 -22.60
C ALA A 60 -36.34 56.02 -23.79
N GLY A 61 -36.39 54.80 -24.32
CA GLY A 61 -37.36 54.41 -25.35
C GLY A 61 -37.30 52.92 -25.62
N ALA A 62 -38.14 52.17 -24.91
CA ALA A 62 -38.39 50.76 -25.19
C ALA A 62 -38.91 50.60 -26.62
N SER A 63 -38.13 49.90 -27.46
CA SER A 63 -38.65 49.28 -28.67
C SER A 63 -37.89 48.00 -28.94
N SER A 64 -38.67 46.92 -28.95
CA SER A 64 -38.30 45.58 -29.37
C SER A 64 -37.75 45.61 -30.79
N SER A 65 -36.43 45.53 -30.92
CA SER A 65 -35.79 45.12 -32.16
C SER A 65 -35.25 43.71 -31.96
N SER A 66 -35.72 42.81 -32.80
CA SER A 66 -35.25 41.44 -32.93
C SER A 66 -33.74 41.43 -33.05
N ALA A 67 -33.06 40.81 -32.07
CA ALA A 67 -31.67 40.43 -32.20
C ALA A 67 -31.50 39.67 -33.54
N PRO A 68 -30.52 40.02 -34.37
CA PRO A 68 -30.25 39.23 -35.56
C PRO A 68 -29.92 37.81 -35.08
N ASN A 69 -30.66 36.82 -35.61
CA ASN A 69 -30.31 35.42 -35.49
C ASN A 69 -28.86 35.27 -35.95
N PHE A 70 -27.94 35.14 -34.98
CA PHE A 70 -26.60 34.63 -35.20
C PHE A 70 -26.74 33.15 -35.57
N HIS A 71 -27.15 32.89 -36.81
CA HIS A 71 -26.93 31.60 -37.41
C HIS A 71 -25.42 31.39 -37.46
N GLN A 72 -24.94 30.54 -36.54
CA GLN A 72 -23.80 29.64 -36.71
C GLN A 72 -22.78 30.15 -37.71
N THR A 73 -21.94 31.11 -37.30
CA THR A 73 -20.66 31.27 -37.97
C THR A 73 -19.94 29.92 -37.86
N PRO A 74 -19.57 29.29 -38.99
CA PRO A 74 -18.86 28.03 -38.97
C PRO A 74 -17.61 28.18 -38.12
N ALA A 75 -17.32 27.16 -37.32
CA ALA A 75 -16.19 27.15 -36.40
C ALA A 75 -14.91 27.60 -37.11
N GLY A 76 -14.20 28.56 -36.51
CA GLY A 76 -12.89 28.93 -37.01
C GLY A 76 -11.94 27.75 -36.83
N ILE A 77 -10.96 27.60 -37.71
CA ILE A 77 -9.99 26.49 -37.63
C ILE A 77 -9.20 26.53 -36.32
N LEU A 78 -8.99 27.73 -35.78
CA LEU A 78 -8.41 27.91 -34.46
C LEU A 78 -9.29 27.29 -33.36
N ASP A 79 -10.63 27.39 -33.44
CA ASP A 79 -11.54 26.77 -32.47
C ASP A 79 -11.41 25.25 -32.49
N ILE A 80 -11.20 24.65 -33.66
CA ILE A 80 -11.00 23.20 -33.80
C ILE A 80 -9.74 22.76 -33.05
N TYR A 81 -8.60 23.45 -33.27
CA TYR A 81 -7.35 23.11 -32.57
C TYR A 81 -7.41 23.36 -31.06
N ILE A 82 -8.13 24.41 -30.64
CA ILE A 82 -8.36 24.69 -29.22
C ILE A 82 -9.20 23.59 -28.59
N ALA A 83 -10.28 23.14 -29.26
CA ALA A 83 -11.10 22.03 -28.78
C ALA A 83 -10.26 20.75 -28.63
N PHE A 84 -9.32 20.48 -29.54
CA PHE A 84 -8.37 19.36 -29.37
C PHE A 84 -7.49 19.52 -28.13
N TRP A 85 -6.95 20.71 -27.88
CA TRP A 85 -6.15 20.97 -26.69
C TRP A 85 -6.96 20.76 -25.41
N GLU A 86 -8.15 21.34 -25.32
CA GLU A 86 -9.03 21.21 -24.15
C GLU A 86 -9.45 19.77 -23.91
N PHE A 87 -9.76 19.03 -24.98
CA PHE A 87 -10.04 17.61 -24.93
C PHE A 87 -8.85 16.81 -24.36
N LEU A 88 -7.64 17.11 -24.83
CA LEU A 88 -6.44 16.37 -24.48
C LEU A 88 -5.91 16.66 -23.08
N THR A 89 -6.04 17.89 -22.62
CA THR A 89 -5.45 18.35 -21.36
C THR A 89 -6.46 18.46 -20.23
N SER A 90 -7.76 18.29 -20.52
CA SER A 90 -8.86 18.52 -19.58
C SER A 90 -8.81 19.90 -18.90
N THR A 91 -8.06 20.85 -19.48
CA THR A 91 -7.92 22.22 -18.96
C THR A 91 -8.94 23.11 -19.66
N SER A 92 -9.60 23.98 -18.90
CA SER A 92 -10.61 24.88 -19.45
C SER A 92 -9.98 26.06 -20.19
N ASP A 93 -10.47 26.33 -21.40
CA ASP A 93 -10.28 27.54 -22.22
C ASP A 93 -8.85 28.11 -22.19
N ILE A 94 -8.00 27.57 -23.07
CA ILE A 94 -6.64 28.04 -23.31
C ILE A 94 -6.56 29.56 -23.59
N ARG A 95 -7.66 30.18 -24.05
CA ARG A 95 -7.75 31.63 -24.28
C ARG A 95 -7.74 32.44 -22.99
N ARG A 96 -8.12 31.83 -21.86
CA ARG A 96 -8.20 32.46 -20.53
C ARG A 96 -7.01 32.18 -19.63
N MET A 97 -6.01 31.43 -20.11
CA MET A 97 -4.79 31.20 -19.33
C MET A 97 -4.08 32.55 -19.04
N PRO A 98 -3.53 32.74 -17.83
CA PRO A 98 -2.80 33.96 -17.47
C PRO A 98 -1.42 33.95 -18.12
N TRP A 99 -1.39 34.13 -19.45
CA TRP A 99 -0.17 34.06 -20.27
C TRP A 99 0.92 35.01 -19.81
N HIS A 100 0.54 36.15 -19.22
CA HIS A 100 1.47 37.12 -18.68
C HIS A 100 2.27 36.59 -17.48
N GLU A 101 1.70 35.73 -16.63
CA GLU A 101 2.38 35.12 -15.48
C GLU A 101 3.29 33.94 -15.90
N LEU A 102 2.86 33.20 -16.92
CA LEU A 102 3.60 32.06 -17.48
C LEU A 102 4.84 32.50 -18.27
N LEU A 103 4.75 33.61 -19.01
CA LEU A 103 5.88 34.16 -19.77
C LEU A 103 6.97 34.79 -18.88
N THR A 104 6.63 35.26 -17.67
CA THR A 104 7.59 35.87 -16.74
C THR A 104 8.39 34.86 -15.92
N ASN A 105 7.94 33.61 -15.83
CA ASN A 105 8.55 32.57 -15.00
C ASN A 105 9.47 31.61 -15.76
N ASP A 106 9.60 31.73 -17.08
CA ASP A 106 10.47 30.88 -17.88
C ASP A 106 11.93 31.34 -17.79
N ASN A 107 12.53 31.09 -16.63
CA ASN A 107 13.91 31.42 -16.29
C ASN A 107 14.87 30.27 -16.70
N SER A 108 14.66 29.70 -17.89
CA SER A 108 15.51 28.64 -18.44
C SER A 108 16.43 29.16 -19.54
N THR A 109 17.70 29.17 -19.19
CA THR A 109 18.91 29.37 -20.02
C THR A 109 18.80 28.91 -21.47
N GLY A 110 18.72 29.85 -22.40
CA GLY A 110 18.79 29.58 -23.83
C GLY A 110 18.84 30.86 -24.64
N SER A 111 20.03 31.22 -25.10
CA SER A 111 20.33 32.43 -25.89
C SER A 111 19.31 32.70 -27.02
N GLY A 112 18.68 33.88 -27.01
CA GLY A 112 17.75 34.25 -28.07
C GLY A 112 17.05 35.60 -27.90
N VAL A 113 17.79 36.68 -28.16
CA VAL A 113 17.31 38.06 -28.43
C VAL A 113 16.78 38.83 -27.21
N GLY A 114 17.62 39.75 -26.73
CA GLY A 114 17.23 40.78 -25.76
C GLY A 114 16.15 41.70 -26.34
N GLY A 115 14.94 41.56 -25.82
CA GLY A 115 13.88 42.57 -25.92
C GLY A 115 14.15 43.69 -24.91
N GLY A 116 15.11 44.56 -25.19
CA GLY A 116 15.26 45.81 -24.45
C GLY A 116 14.02 46.70 -24.68
N ASN A 117 13.42 47.22 -23.61
CA ASN A 117 12.57 48.42 -23.53
C ASN A 117 11.90 48.94 -24.83
N VAL A 118 11.11 48.13 -25.52
CA VAL A 118 10.29 48.60 -26.65
C VAL A 118 8.93 47.91 -26.63
N THR A 119 8.02 48.37 -25.78
CA THR A 119 6.64 48.63 -26.20
C THR A 119 6.11 49.81 -25.38
N ASN A 120 6.10 51.01 -25.96
CA ASN A 120 5.49 52.19 -25.34
C ASN A 120 3.95 52.09 -25.23
N PHE A 121 3.35 50.95 -25.63
CA PHE A 121 1.91 50.66 -25.59
C PHE A 121 1.65 49.16 -25.36
N PRO A 122 1.73 48.64 -24.13
CA PRO A 122 1.53 47.22 -23.81
C PRO A 122 0.16 46.67 -24.24
N THR A 123 -0.87 47.52 -24.20
CA THR A 123 -2.25 47.18 -24.57
C THR A 123 -2.41 46.92 -26.07
N LEU A 124 -1.53 47.45 -26.94
CA LEU A 124 -1.63 47.27 -28.39
C LEU A 124 -1.24 45.86 -28.84
N TYR A 125 -0.40 45.18 -28.06
CA TYR A 125 0.13 43.85 -28.39
C TYR A 125 -0.51 42.72 -27.58
N GLU A 126 -1.46 43.03 -26.72
CA GLU A 126 -2.07 42.06 -25.80
C GLU A 126 -2.74 40.91 -26.56
N ASP A 127 -3.54 41.22 -27.59
CA ASP A 127 -4.23 40.21 -28.39
C ASP A 127 -3.27 39.39 -29.26
N ALA A 128 -2.25 40.05 -29.84
CA ALA A 128 -1.20 39.36 -30.59
C ALA A 128 -0.38 38.41 -29.69
N THR A 129 -0.11 38.82 -28.46
CA THR A 129 0.61 38.01 -27.47
C THR A 129 -0.22 36.80 -27.06
N ARG A 130 -1.51 36.99 -26.72
CA ARG A 130 -2.43 35.88 -26.41
C ARG A 130 -2.53 34.89 -27.55
N PHE A 131 -2.68 35.38 -28.78
CA PHE A 131 -2.74 34.53 -29.97
C PHE A 131 -1.44 33.73 -30.19
N LEU A 132 -0.27 34.37 -30.06
CA LEU A 132 1.02 33.69 -30.19
C LEU A 132 1.24 32.63 -29.11
N CYS A 133 0.76 32.87 -27.89
CA CYS A 133 0.78 31.88 -26.81
C CYS A 133 -0.09 30.65 -27.15
N VAL A 134 -1.34 30.87 -27.55
CA VAL A 134 -2.24 29.80 -28.00
C VAL A 134 -1.62 29.02 -29.17
N PHE A 135 -1.03 29.73 -30.13
CA PHE A 135 -0.31 29.11 -31.25
C PHE A 135 0.84 28.23 -30.78
N ARG A 136 1.71 28.71 -29.88
CA ARG A 136 2.83 27.92 -29.34
C ARG A 136 2.36 26.65 -28.65
N THR A 137 1.27 26.71 -27.91
CA THR A 137 0.70 25.56 -27.24
C THR A 137 0.13 24.54 -28.23
N ILE A 138 -0.60 25.00 -29.25
CA ILE A 138 -1.08 24.13 -30.33
C ILE A 138 0.10 23.53 -31.11
N GLN A 139 1.16 24.31 -31.36
CA GLN A 139 2.37 23.83 -32.02
C GLN A 139 3.07 22.75 -31.19
N HIS A 140 3.14 22.93 -29.86
CA HIS A 140 3.66 21.91 -28.96
C HIS A 140 2.83 20.63 -28.99
N LEU A 141 1.49 20.75 -28.96
CA LEU A 141 0.59 19.62 -29.12
C LEU A 141 0.78 18.92 -30.48
N ALA A 142 0.87 19.69 -31.55
CA ALA A 142 1.08 19.16 -32.90
C ALA A 142 2.40 18.38 -32.99
N ASN A 143 3.47 18.88 -32.37
CA ASN A 143 4.75 18.17 -32.28
C ASN A 143 4.62 16.84 -31.53
N ILE A 144 3.90 16.81 -30.40
CA ILE A 144 3.63 15.58 -29.63
C ILE A 144 2.85 14.56 -30.49
N ALA A 145 1.88 15.04 -31.28
CA ALA A 145 1.12 14.22 -32.22
C ALA A 145 1.91 13.82 -33.48
N GLY A 146 3.21 14.15 -33.57
CA GLY A 146 4.10 13.78 -34.67
C GLY A 146 4.08 14.72 -35.88
N ILE A 147 3.53 15.94 -35.74
CA ILE A 147 3.52 16.97 -36.78
C ILE A 147 4.68 17.96 -36.54
N GLY A 148 5.86 17.66 -37.07
CA GLY A 148 7.06 18.48 -36.86
C GLY A 148 7.13 19.79 -37.66
N ASP A 149 6.27 19.97 -38.67
CA ASP A 149 6.28 21.13 -39.57
C ASP A 149 5.12 22.11 -39.33
N PHE A 150 4.42 22.02 -38.18
CA PHE A 150 3.29 22.88 -37.86
C PHE A 150 3.71 24.35 -37.75
N SER A 151 2.98 25.23 -38.45
CA SER A 151 3.35 26.62 -38.67
C SER A 151 2.15 27.56 -38.51
N LEU A 152 2.40 28.86 -38.42
CA LEU A 152 1.32 29.84 -38.29
C LEU A 152 0.36 29.85 -39.50
N ASN A 153 0.84 29.46 -40.68
CA ASN A 153 0.01 29.33 -41.88
C ASN A 153 -1.06 28.24 -41.73
N ASP A 154 -0.84 27.21 -40.90
CA ASP A 154 -1.84 26.16 -40.64
C ASP A 154 -3.11 26.71 -39.98
N ILE A 155 -3.03 27.89 -39.35
CA ILE A 155 -4.14 28.56 -38.69
C ILE A 155 -4.65 29.74 -39.53
N VAL A 156 -3.75 30.60 -40.00
CA VAL A 156 -4.11 31.86 -40.68
C VAL A 156 -4.42 31.66 -42.15
N LYS A 157 -3.76 30.71 -42.81
CA LYS A 157 -3.91 30.41 -44.26
C LYS A 157 -3.96 28.89 -44.46
N PRO A 158 -4.97 28.23 -43.90
CA PRO A 158 -5.09 26.78 -43.89
C PRO A 158 -5.17 26.24 -45.32
N GLU A 159 -4.46 25.16 -45.58
CA GLU A 159 -4.57 24.42 -46.85
C GLU A 159 -5.32 23.11 -46.60
N GLY A 160 -6.34 22.79 -47.40
CA GLY A 160 -7.22 21.63 -47.14
C GLY A 160 -6.47 20.29 -46.98
N LYS A 161 -5.46 20.03 -47.82
CA LYS A 161 -4.63 18.81 -47.70
C LYS A 161 -3.84 18.77 -46.39
N ARG A 162 -3.29 19.91 -45.98
CA ARG A 162 -2.41 20.04 -44.80
C ARG A 162 -3.24 20.02 -43.51
N LEU A 163 -4.37 20.72 -43.48
CA LEU A 163 -5.34 20.68 -42.40
C LEU A 163 -5.83 19.24 -42.18
N ARG A 164 -6.24 18.54 -43.24
CA ARG A 164 -6.67 17.14 -43.14
C ARG A 164 -5.59 16.23 -42.55
N ARG A 165 -4.33 16.39 -42.98
CA ARG A 165 -3.18 15.66 -42.41
C ARG A 165 -3.05 15.95 -40.91
N ASN A 166 -3.04 17.22 -40.52
CA ASN A 166 -2.85 17.63 -39.13
C ASN A 166 -3.98 17.10 -38.23
N LEU A 167 -5.23 17.21 -38.68
CA LEU A 167 -6.39 16.67 -37.95
C LEU A 167 -6.37 15.14 -37.87
N SER A 168 -5.92 14.45 -38.92
CA SER A 168 -5.76 12.98 -38.88
C SER A 168 -4.74 12.57 -37.81
N ALA A 169 -3.63 13.29 -37.69
CA ALA A 169 -2.61 13.03 -36.67
C ALA A 169 -3.17 13.26 -35.26
N LEU A 170 -3.86 14.38 -35.03
CA LEU A 170 -4.45 14.71 -33.74
C LEU A 170 -5.54 13.72 -33.33
N ILE A 171 -6.40 13.28 -34.26
CA ILE A 171 -7.40 12.26 -34.00
C ILE A 171 -6.74 10.92 -33.64
N ASN A 172 -5.69 10.53 -34.37
CA ASN A 172 -4.97 9.30 -34.07
C ASN A 172 -4.30 9.37 -32.69
N PHE A 173 -3.75 10.53 -32.32
CA PHE A 173 -3.21 10.76 -30.99
C PHE A 173 -4.28 10.70 -29.89
N CYS A 174 -5.47 11.28 -30.13
CA CYS A 174 -6.60 11.15 -29.20
C CYS A 174 -7.01 9.69 -28.99
N ARG A 175 -7.12 8.90 -30.06
CA ARG A 175 -7.44 7.47 -29.97
C ARG A 175 -6.38 6.69 -29.18
N PHE A 176 -5.11 6.94 -29.49
CA PHE A 176 -4.00 6.33 -28.75
C PHE A 176 -4.06 6.65 -27.25
N ARG A 177 -4.36 7.91 -26.89
CA ARG A 177 -4.54 8.31 -25.49
C ARG A 177 -5.76 7.64 -24.85
N GLU A 178 -6.88 7.50 -25.56
CA GLU A 178 -8.06 6.80 -25.06
C GLU A 178 -7.76 5.33 -24.76
N ASP A 179 -7.01 4.66 -25.64
CA ASP A 179 -6.58 3.27 -25.46
C ASP A 179 -5.61 3.15 -24.26
N GLU A 180 -4.61 4.04 -24.13
CA GLU A 180 -3.70 4.06 -22.98
C GLU A 180 -4.43 4.41 -21.67
N SER A 181 -5.39 5.33 -21.68
CA SER A 181 -6.17 5.69 -20.49
C SER A 181 -6.98 4.51 -19.94
N GLN A 182 -7.40 3.56 -20.78
CA GLN A 182 -8.03 2.32 -20.31
C GLN A 182 -7.04 1.45 -19.54
N ASN A 183 -5.80 1.32 -20.02
CA ASN A 183 -4.74 0.61 -19.31
C ASN A 183 -4.40 1.30 -17.98
N GLU A 184 -4.32 2.64 -17.97
CA GLU A 184 -4.10 3.41 -16.74
C GLU A 184 -5.23 3.19 -15.73
N HIS A 185 -6.50 3.14 -16.17
CA HIS A 185 -7.63 2.82 -15.29
C HIS A 185 -7.55 1.41 -14.73
N GLU A 186 -7.11 0.41 -15.50
CA GLU A 186 -6.90 -0.95 -15.00
C GLU A 186 -5.76 -0.98 -13.96
N GLN A 187 -4.64 -0.31 -14.23
CA GLN A 187 -3.54 -0.17 -13.28
C GLN A 187 -3.99 0.54 -12.00
N GLN A 188 -4.78 1.61 -12.13
CA GLN A 188 -5.32 2.36 -11.00
C GLN A 188 -6.24 1.48 -10.14
N ARG A 189 -7.08 0.63 -10.75
CA ARG A 189 -7.92 -0.33 -10.01
C ARG A 189 -7.08 -1.35 -9.24
N VAL A 190 -5.98 -1.84 -9.81
CA VAL A 190 -5.06 -2.76 -9.13
C VAL A 190 -4.40 -2.06 -7.93
N VAL A 191 -3.97 -0.80 -8.07
CA VAL A 191 -3.42 -0.01 -6.97
C VAL A 191 -4.46 0.15 -5.85
N GLU A 192 -5.69 0.53 -6.19
CA GLU A 192 -6.78 0.67 -5.21
C GLU A 192 -7.10 -0.64 -4.49
N GLU A 193 -7.10 -1.78 -5.19
CA GLU A 193 -7.28 -3.10 -4.59
C GLU A 193 -6.14 -3.46 -3.63
N LEU A 194 -4.90 -3.17 -4.00
CA LEU A 194 -3.73 -3.39 -3.14
C LEU A 194 -3.78 -2.51 -1.89
N ASP A 195 -4.17 -1.25 -2.01
CA ASP A 195 -4.32 -0.34 -0.87
C ASP A 195 -5.41 -0.83 0.11
N LEU A 196 -6.55 -1.30 -0.42
CA LEU A 196 -7.60 -1.93 0.38
C LEU A 196 -7.10 -3.19 1.11
N ARG A 197 -6.30 -4.02 0.44
CA ARG A 197 -5.72 -5.23 1.03
C ARG A 197 -4.69 -4.91 2.11
N ILE A 198 -3.88 -3.88 1.91
CA ILE A 198 -2.93 -3.38 2.94
C ILE A 198 -3.71 -2.88 4.16
N ALA A 199 -4.74 -2.07 3.95
CA ALA A 199 -5.54 -1.52 5.04
C ALA A 199 -6.19 -2.62 5.88
N THR A 200 -6.88 -3.56 5.24
CA THR A 200 -7.54 -4.70 5.92
C THR A 200 -6.55 -5.60 6.65
N THR A 201 -5.40 -5.91 6.05
CA THR A 201 -4.36 -6.72 6.70
C THR A 201 -3.75 -5.99 7.90
N SER A 202 -3.56 -4.68 7.81
CA SER A 202 -3.01 -3.86 8.90
C SER A 202 -3.97 -3.79 10.11
N GLU A 203 -5.27 -3.73 9.85
CA GLU A 203 -6.31 -3.74 10.89
C GLU A 203 -6.38 -5.10 11.58
N ALA A 204 -6.33 -6.20 10.81
CA ALA A 204 -6.26 -7.55 11.36
C ALA A 204 -5.01 -7.76 12.22
N MET A 205 -3.84 -7.28 11.78
CA MET A 205 -2.60 -7.33 12.57
C MET A 205 -2.72 -6.54 13.87
N ARG A 206 -3.36 -5.37 13.83
CA ARG A 206 -3.60 -4.56 15.02
C ARG A 206 -4.50 -5.29 16.02
N SER A 207 -5.63 -5.83 15.56
CA SER A 207 -6.55 -6.59 16.42
C SER A 207 -5.88 -7.83 17.03
N LEU A 208 -5.10 -8.56 16.23
CA LEU A 208 -4.37 -9.73 16.73
C LEU A 208 -3.34 -9.34 17.80
N LYS A 209 -2.65 -8.22 17.61
CA LYS A 209 -1.70 -7.70 18.60
C LYS A 209 -2.41 -7.30 19.91
N GLU A 210 -3.55 -6.62 19.82
CA GLU A 210 -4.35 -6.26 21.00
C GLU A 210 -4.82 -7.51 21.75
N ASN A 211 -5.20 -8.58 21.05
CA ASN A 211 -5.57 -9.86 21.67
C ASN A 211 -4.37 -10.55 22.36
N VAL A 212 -3.18 -10.53 21.74
CA VAL A 212 -1.96 -11.06 22.34
C VAL A 212 -1.61 -10.29 23.62
N ASP A 213 -1.63 -8.96 23.55
CA ASP A 213 -1.35 -8.10 24.72
C ASP A 213 -2.36 -8.36 25.86
N GLN A 214 -3.64 -8.61 25.52
CA GLN A 214 -4.67 -8.99 26.50
C GLN A 214 -4.39 -10.37 27.13
N GLN A 215 -4.07 -11.38 26.33
CA GLN A 215 -3.75 -12.72 26.82
C GLN A 215 -2.50 -12.72 27.71
N GLU A 216 -1.48 -11.94 27.35
CA GLU A 216 -0.29 -11.77 28.19
C GLU A 216 -0.63 -11.12 29.54
N ALA A 217 -1.53 -10.14 29.56
CA ALA A 217 -2.00 -9.50 30.79
C ALA A 217 -2.82 -10.46 31.66
N GLU A 218 -3.71 -11.26 31.08
CA GLU A 218 -4.50 -12.28 31.79
C GLU A 218 -3.58 -13.35 32.39
N LEU A 219 -2.61 -13.85 31.60
CA LEU A 219 -1.64 -14.84 32.05
C LEU A 219 -0.73 -14.29 33.16
N ALA A 220 -0.39 -13.00 33.13
CA ALA A 220 0.34 -12.34 34.22
C ALA A 220 -0.50 -12.24 35.50
N GLN A 221 -1.80 -11.95 35.39
CA GLN A 221 -2.72 -11.92 36.54
C GLN A 221 -2.91 -13.31 37.15
N GLU A 222 -3.08 -14.33 36.31
CA GLU A 222 -3.23 -15.72 36.75
C GLU A 222 -1.97 -16.20 37.47
N LYS A 223 -0.77 -15.94 36.91
CA LYS A 223 0.50 -16.23 37.58
C LYS A 223 0.61 -15.57 38.95
N ALA A 224 0.21 -14.30 39.07
CA ALA A 224 0.20 -13.60 40.35
C ALA A 224 -0.80 -14.20 41.34
N ALA A 225 -1.98 -14.65 40.87
CA ALA A 225 -2.97 -15.32 41.70
C ALA A 225 -2.47 -16.69 42.19
N VAL A 226 -1.87 -17.50 41.31
CA VAL A 226 -1.25 -18.78 41.66
C VAL A 226 -0.15 -18.58 42.69
N GLU A 227 0.71 -17.57 42.54
CA GLU A 227 1.76 -17.28 43.51
C GLU A 227 1.19 -16.90 44.89
N ARG A 228 0.10 -16.13 44.93
CA ARG A 228 -0.63 -15.84 46.17
C ARG A 228 -1.18 -17.10 46.81
N TYR A 229 -1.88 -17.95 46.06
CA TYR A 229 -2.41 -19.21 46.59
C TYR A 229 -1.30 -20.14 47.11
N LEU A 230 -0.18 -20.25 46.40
CA LEU A 230 0.98 -21.03 46.86
C LEU A 230 1.57 -20.45 48.16
N SER A 231 1.57 -19.11 48.31
CA SER A 231 2.02 -18.47 49.54
C SER A 231 1.08 -18.74 50.72
N GLU A 232 -0.24 -18.71 50.50
CA GLU A 232 -1.27 -19.04 51.48
C GLU A 232 -1.26 -20.53 51.85
N GLU A 233 -1.07 -21.41 50.87
CA GLU A 233 -0.94 -22.85 51.12
C GLU A 233 0.26 -23.14 52.03
N ARG A 234 1.39 -22.45 51.82
CA ARG A 234 2.58 -22.58 52.70
C ARG A 234 2.29 -22.10 54.11
N THR A 235 1.60 -20.97 54.30
CA THR A 235 1.29 -20.47 55.65
C THR A 235 0.29 -21.37 56.37
N ILE A 236 -0.73 -21.88 55.68
CA ILE A 236 -1.69 -22.84 56.23
C ILE A 236 -0.98 -24.14 56.62
N LYS A 237 -0.09 -24.69 55.77
CA LYS A 237 0.69 -25.89 56.10
C LYS A 237 1.53 -25.70 57.35
N GLN A 238 2.21 -24.55 57.49
CA GLN A 238 3.00 -24.22 58.68
C GLN A 238 2.14 -24.13 59.94
N GLU A 239 0.98 -23.48 59.88
CA GLU A 239 0.08 -23.37 61.03
C GLU A 239 -0.54 -24.73 61.39
N MET A 240 -0.88 -25.55 60.39
CA MET A 240 -1.39 -26.89 60.61
C MET A 240 -0.34 -27.79 61.27
N GLU A 241 0.92 -27.71 60.85
CA GLU A 241 2.04 -28.43 61.47
C GLU A 241 2.24 -27.97 62.92
N ARG A 242 2.19 -26.66 63.17
CA ARG A 242 2.27 -26.09 64.52
C ARG A 242 1.14 -26.57 65.43
N LEU A 243 -0.11 -26.55 64.94
CA LEU A 243 -1.27 -27.03 65.69
C LEU A 243 -1.19 -28.53 65.96
N ASN A 244 -0.68 -29.31 65.01
CA ASN A 244 -0.48 -30.75 65.19
C ASN A 244 0.56 -31.03 66.29
N ILE A 245 1.69 -30.31 66.30
CA ILE A 245 2.68 -30.39 67.39
C ILE A 245 2.02 -30.06 68.73
N PHE A 246 1.27 -28.95 68.80
CA PHE A 246 0.59 -28.53 70.02
C PHE A 246 -0.43 -29.57 70.52
N GLN A 247 -1.22 -30.19 69.63
CA GLN A 247 -2.17 -31.24 69.98
C GLN A 247 -1.46 -32.50 70.49
N ILE A 248 -0.35 -32.89 69.87
CA ILE A 248 0.47 -34.03 70.33
C ILE A 248 1.04 -33.75 71.73
N GLU A 249 1.54 -32.54 71.99
CA GLU A 249 2.04 -32.13 73.31
C GLU A 249 0.94 -32.15 74.37
N ALA A 250 -0.23 -31.59 74.08
CA ALA A 250 -1.37 -31.60 74.99
C ALA A 250 -1.83 -33.03 75.32
N ALA A 251 -1.96 -33.89 74.31
CA ALA A 251 -2.30 -35.30 74.50
C ALA A 251 -1.24 -36.05 75.30
N MET A 252 0.05 -35.73 75.11
CA MET A 252 1.15 -36.31 75.88
C MET A 252 1.11 -35.89 77.35
N ASP A 253 0.76 -34.63 77.64
CA ASP A 253 0.61 -34.13 79.00
C ASP A 253 -0.60 -34.73 79.71
N ASP A 254 -1.73 -34.89 79.01
CA ASP A 254 -2.89 -35.60 79.55
C ASP A 254 -2.58 -37.08 79.80
N ALA A 255 -1.89 -37.76 78.87
CA ALA A 255 -1.43 -39.13 79.07
C ALA A 255 -0.47 -39.25 80.28
N LYS A 256 0.41 -38.27 80.51
CA LYS A 256 1.28 -38.23 81.71
C LYS A 256 0.47 -38.05 82.99
N ARG A 257 -0.54 -37.16 82.99
CA ARG A 257 -1.45 -36.96 84.14
C ARG A 257 -2.21 -38.23 84.46
N ASP A 258 -2.76 -38.90 83.44
CA ASP A 258 -3.46 -40.16 83.59
C ASP A 258 -2.53 -41.27 84.08
N THR A 259 -1.30 -41.32 83.57
CA THR A 259 -0.28 -42.27 84.06
C THR A 259 0.05 -42.00 85.53
N SER A 260 0.23 -40.74 85.94
CA SER A 260 0.48 -40.39 87.35
C SER A 260 -0.72 -40.77 88.24
N SER A 261 -1.93 -40.43 87.83
CA SER A 261 -3.19 -40.74 88.53
C SER A 261 -3.43 -42.24 88.68
N THR A 262 -3.22 -43.01 87.61
CA THR A 262 -3.33 -44.47 87.64
C THR A 262 -2.24 -45.11 88.49
N ASN A 263 -1.04 -44.54 88.51
CA ASN A 263 0.04 -45.01 89.37
C ASN A 263 -0.25 -44.73 90.85
N GLU A 264 -0.76 -43.54 91.21
CA GLU A 264 -1.26 -43.23 92.56
C GLU A 264 -2.40 -44.17 92.98
N ARG A 265 -3.35 -44.45 92.08
CA ARG A 265 -4.43 -45.42 92.34
C ARG A 265 -3.91 -46.83 92.53
N MET A 266 -2.92 -47.27 91.74
CA MET A 266 -2.26 -48.56 91.95
C MET A 266 -1.55 -48.62 93.29
N GLU A 267 -0.86 -47.56 93.69
CA GLU A 267 -0.14 -47.50 94.96
C GLU A 267 -1.11 -47.50 96.16
N ASN A 268 -2.21 -46.76 96.07
CA ASN A 268 -3.30 -46.79 97.05
C ASN A 268 -3.97 -48.17 97.13
N ALA A 269 -4.30 -48.78 95.98
CA ALA A 269 -4.90 -50.12 95.94
C ALA A 269 -3.94 -51.20 96.47
N ALA A 270 -2.63 -51.08 96.20
CA ALA A 270 -1.61 -51.95 96.79
C ALA A 270 -1.54 -51.77 98.32
N GLY A 271 -1.70 -50.54 98.82
CA GLY A 271 -1.84 -50.25 100.25
C GLY A 271 -3.08 -50.88 100.88
N GLU A 272 -4.24 -50.76 100.22
CA GLU A 272 -5.50 -51.36 100.67
C GLU A 272 -5.46 -52.89 100.66
N ILE A 273 -4.86 -53.51 99.63
CA ILE A 273 -4.64 -54.96 99.58
C ILE A 273 -3.81 -55.39 100.79
N ARG A 274 -2.75 -54.66 101.12
CA ARG A 274 -1.90 -54.95 102.28
C ARG A 274 -2.66 -54.83 103.60
N MET A 275 -3.51 -53.80 103.75
CA MET A 275 -4.38 -53.63 104.92
C MET A 275 -5.43 -54.72 105.04
N LEU A 276 -6.00 -55.17 103.91
CA LEU A 276 -6.98 -56.26 103.89
C LEU A 276 -6.32 -57.62 104.16
N GLU A 277 -5.08 -57.85 103.71
CA GLU A 277 -4.27 -59.02 104.09
C GLU A 277 -3.99 -59.05 105.61
N ASP A 278 -3.73 -57.89 106.22
CA ASP A 278 -3.58 -57.72 107.67
C ASP A 278 -4.93 -57.91 108.42
N ALA A 279 -6.06 -57.48 107.84
CA ALA A 279 -7.39 -57.68 108.41
C ALA A 279 -7.89 -59.14 108.28
N ILE A 280 -7.53 -59.84 107.20
CA ILE A 280 -7.83 -61.26 106.98
C ILE A 280 -7.00 -62.15 107.91
N THR A 281 -5.78 -61.74 108.27
CA THR A 281 -4.99 -62.40 109.33
C THR A 281 -5.53 -62.10 110.74
N ALA A 282 -6.13 -60.93 110.97
CA ALA A 282 -6.80 -60.59 112.24
C ALA A 282 -8.15 -61.31 112.45
N MET A 283 -8.97 -61.46 111.40
CA MET A 283 -10.30 -62.08 111.49
C MET A 283 -10.30 -63.62 111.53
N LYS A 284 -9.15 -64.28 111.32
CA LYS A 284 -9.01 -65.73 111.44
C LYS A 284 -8.84 -66.24 112.89
N LYS A 285 -8.93 -65.39 113.92
CA LYS A 285 -8.61 -65.76 115.31
C LYS A 285 -9.74 -65.67 116.35
N GLY A 286 -11.00 -65.53 115.94
CA GLY A 286 -12.09 -65.61 116.90
C GLY A 286 -13.45 -65.64 116.25
N VAL A 287 -14.14 -66.77 116.35
CA VAL A 287 -15.44 -66.89 117.03
C VAL A 287 -15.81 -68.37 117.06
N ILE A 288 -15.95 -68.88 118.28
CA ILE A 288 -16.50 -70.18 118.67
C ILE A 288 -17.99 -69.97 119.01
N SER A 289 -18.78 -70.93 118.54
CA SER A 289 -20.00 -71.60 119.04
C SER A 289 -20.76 -71.14 120.31
N ASP A 290 -22.07 -71.44 120.26
CA ASP A 290 -23.08 -71.72 121.32
C ASP A 290 -23.75 -70.48 121.99
N MET A 291 -25.07 -70.38 122.22
CA MET A 291 -26.12 -71.34 122.58
C MET A 291 -27.56 -70.79 122.34
N ASP A 292 -28.57 -71.60 122.70
CA ASP A 292 -29.93 -71.81 122.19
C ASP A 292 -31.07 -71.16 123.09
N PRO A 293 -32.38 -71.52 123.05
CA PRO A 293 -33.48 -70.76 122.42
C PRO A 293 -34.78 -70.65 123.28
N ALA A 294 -35.91 -70.29 122.63
CA ALA A 294 -37.30 -70.53 123.04
C ALA A 294 -37.82 -69.62 124.18
N GLN A 295 -38.93 -68.89 124.09
CA GLN A 295 -40.24 -69.31 123.60
C GLN A 295 -41.18 -68.10 123.41
N LEU A 296 -40.68 -66.95 122.93
CA LEU A 296 -41.48 -65.79 122.50
C LEU A 296 -41.19 -65.34 121.05
N VAL A 297 -40.37 -66.14 120.34
CA VAL A 297 -39.80 -65.82 119.03
C VAL A 297 -40.69 -66.27 117.87
N SER A 298 -41.62 -67.23 118.01
CA SER A 298 -42.41 -67.79 116.90
C SER A 298 -43.22 -66.76 116.09
N ASP A 299 -43.86 -65.80 116.74
CA ASP A 299 -44.86 -64.96 116.07
C ASP A 299 -44.29 -63.62 115.59
N VAL A 300 -43.23 -63.13 116.25
CA VAL A 300 -42.34 -62.11 115.68
C VAL A 300 -41.48 -62.72 114.57
N LYS A 301 -41.05 -63.99 114.65
CA LYS A 301 -40.27 -64.66 113.60
C LYS A 301 -41.08 -64.87 112.32
N LYS A 302 -42.39 -65.14 112.35
CA LYS A 302 -43.19 -65.20 111.11
C LYS A 302 -43.37 -63.83 110.43
N LEU A 303 -43.59 -62.74 111.18
CA LEU A 303 -43.66 -61.39 110.62
C LEU A 303 -42.28 -60.82 110.25
N ARG A 304 -41.23 -61.17 110.99
CA ARG A 304 -39.83 -60.81 110.72
C ARG A 304 -39.24 -61.64 109.59
N GLU A 305 -39.64 -62.89 109.40
CA GLU A 305 -39.34 -63.70 108.22
C GLU A 305 -40.16 -63.25 107.01
N ALA A 306 -41.42 -62.85 107.16
CA ALA A 306 -42.19 -62.27 106.05
C ALA A 306 -41.66 -60.88 105.66
N SER A 307 -41.24 -60.07 106.64
CA SER A 307 -40.56 -58.79 106.43
C SER A 307 -39.16 -59.00 105.86
N GLN A 308 -38.35 -59.91 106.39
CA GLN A 308 -37.04 -60.29 105.82
C GLN A 308 -37.20 -60.85 104.41
N ARG A 309 -38.18 -61.72 104.12
CA ARG A 309 -38.44 -62.19 102.76
C ARG A 309 -38.83 -61.05 101.83
N LYS A 310 -39.59 -60.05 102.30
CA LYS A 310 -39.92 -58.85 101.52
C LYS A 310 -38.71 -57.93 101.35
N THR A 311 -37.91 -57.70 102.37
CA THR A 311 -36.67 -56.89 102.32
C THR A 311 -35.61 -57.56 101.46
N GLU A 312 -35.50 -58.89 101.52
CA GLU A 312 -34.61 -59.69 100.68
C GLU A 312 -35.10 -59.68 99.23
N ARG A 313 -36.41 -59.81 99.00
CA ARG A 313 -37.00 -59.68 97.66
C ARG A 313 -36.85 -58.26 97.12
N ILE A 314 -36.97 -57.23 97.95
CA ILE A 314 -36.70 -55.84 97.57
C ILE A 314 -35.22 -55.68 97.25
N LYS A 315 -34.29 -56.21 98.06
CA LYS A 315 -32.86 -56.20 97.73
C LYS A 315 -32.54 -56.90 96.42
N ILE A 316 -33.13 -58.07 96.16
CA ILE A 316 -32.96 -58.80 94.91
C ILE A 316 -33.53 -58.02 93.73
N LEU A 317 -34.72 -57.43 93.88
CA LEU A 317 -35.32 -56.59 92.85
C LEU A 317 -34.52 -55.32 92.62
N GLN A 318 -33.95 -54.73 93.67
CA GLN A 318 -33.14 -53.53 93.60
C GLN A 318 -31.79 -53.82 92.92
N GLN A 319 -31.12 -54.92 93.28
CA GLN A 319 -29.97 -55.44 92.55
C GLN A 319 -30.30 -55.77 91.08
N SER A 320 -31.50 -56.27 90.80
CA SER A 320 -31.95 -56.50 89.43
C SER A 320 -32.21 -55.20 88.68
N CYS A 321 -32.78 -54.18 89.32
CA CYS A 321 -32.96 -52.85 88.75
C CYS A 321 -31.60 -52.17 88.51
N ASP A 322 -30.65 -52.30 89.42
CA ASP A 322 -29.31 -51.74 89.28
C ASP A 322 -28.56 -52.42 88.11
N LYS A 323 -28.66 -53.74 87.98
CA LYS A 323 -28.11 -54.49 86.83
C LYS A 323 -28.76 -54.09 85.51
N LEU A 324 -30.09 -54.00 85.47
CA LEU A 324 -30.81 -53.53 84.29
C LEU A 324 -30.42 -52.08 83.94
N GLY A 325 -30.24 -51.22 84.96
CA GLY A 325 -29.74 -49.86 84.82
C GLY A 325 -28.34 -49.81 84.18
N GLU A 326 -27.43 -50.67 84.65
CA GLU A 326 -26.07 -50.80 84.10
C GLU A 326 -26.10 -51.33 82.65
N GLU A 327 -26.96 -52.31 82.35
CA GLU A 327 -27.17 -52.82 80.99
C GLU A 327 -27.76 -51.75 80.06
N THR A 328 -28.73 -50.95 80.53
CA THR A 328 -29.27 -49.82 79.76
C THR A 328 -28.21 -48.75 79.51
N ALA A 329 -27.37 -48.40 80.50
CA ALA A 329 -26.28 -47.43 80.31
C ALA A 329 -25.23 -47.96 79.30
N LYS A 330 -24.93 -49.26 79.31
CA LYS A 330 -24.08 -49.90 78.29
C LYS A 330 -24.72 -49.86 76.90
N ALA A 331 -26.03 -50.07 76.80
CA ALA A 331 -26.76 -49.97 75.53
C ALA A 331 -26.80 -48.52 75.00
N GLU A 332 -26.99 -47.54 75.87
CA GLU A 332 -26.97 -46.11 75.53
C GLU A 332 -25.59 -45.67 75.03
N THR A 333 -24.51 -46.04 75.73
CA THR A 333 -23.14 -45.77 75.29
C THR A 333 -22.81 -46.48 73.98
N GLY A 334 -23.30 -47.72 73.78
CA GLY A 334 -23.22 -48.43 72.50
C GLY A 334 -23.95 -47.70 71.37
N THR A 335 -25.14 -47.18 71.64
CA THR A 335 -25.95 -46.41 70.68
C THR A 335 -25.26 -45.09 70.29
N ALA A 336 -24.71 -44.36 71.27
CA ALA A 336 -23.94 -43.15 71.03
C ALA A 336 -22.71 -43.43 70.14
N ARG A 337 -22.01 -44.54 70.39
CA ARG A 337 -20.87 -44.97 69.56
C ARG A 337 -21.29 -45.32 68.13
N CYS A 338 -22.46 -45.96 67.95
CA CYS A 338 -23.01 -46.24 66.62
C CYS A 338 -23.36 -44.95 65.86
N ASN A 339 -23.96 -43.96 66.53
CA ASN A 339 -24.28 -42.68 65.91
C ASN A 339 -23.02 -41.93 65.46
N LEU A 340 -21.98 -41.88 66.30
CA LEU A 340 -20.68 -41.31 65.90
C LEU A 340 -20.06 -42.03 64.70
N PHE A 341 -20.21 -43.35 64.62
CA PHE A 341 -19.75 -44.11 63.47
C PHE A 341 -20.54 -43.77 62.20
N LEU A 342 -21.88 -43.65 62.30
CA LEU A 342 -22.73 -43.26 61.18
C LEU A 342 -22.41 -41.84 60.69
N ASP A 343 -22.12 -40.90 61.59
CA ASP A 343 -21.74 -39.54 61.20
C ASP A 343 -20.39 -39.51 60.47
N ARG A 344 -19.40 -40.30 60.92
CA ARG A 344 -18.13 -40.46 60.17
C ARG A 344 -18.34 -41.11 58.80
N VAL A 345 -19.23 -42.10 58.69
CA VAL A 345 -19.56 -42.73 57.40
C VAL A 345 -20.19 -41.70 56.45
N ARG A 346 -21.09 -40.83 56.94
CA ARG A 346 -21.65 -39.74 56.14
C ARG A 346 -20.60 -38.73 55.71
N GLU A 347 -19.69 -38.34 56.60
CA GLU A 347 -18.59 -37.43 56.27
C GLU A 347 -17.69 -38.04 55.19
N HIS A 348 -17.29 -39.30 55.34
CA HIS A 348 -16.51 -40.01 54.32
C HIS A 348 -17.26 -40.10 52.98
N GLN A 349 -18.56 -40.37 53.01
CA GLN A 349 -19.38 -40.40 51.79
C GLN A 349 -19.40 -39.05 51.08
N GLN A 350 -19.53 -37.94 51.82
CA GLN A 350 -19.43 -36.59 51.25
C GLN A 350 -18.03 -36.30 50.67
N THR A 351 -16.96 -36.76 51.32
CA THR A 351 -15.60 -36.59 50.77
C THR A 351 -15.39 -37.39 49.48
N VAL A 352 -15.95 -38.60 49.39
CA VAL A 352 -15.88 -39.44 48.19
C VAL A 352 -16.67 -38.80 47.05
N GLU A 353 -17.87 -38.29 47.31
CA GLU A 353 -18.67 -37.58 46.30
C GLU A 353 -17.98 -36.32 45.79
N LYS A 354 -17.32 -35.55 46.66
CA LYS A 354 -16.52 -34.38 46.25
C LYS A 354 -15.33 -34.79 45.40
N SER A 355 -14.59 -35.82 45.81
CA SER A 355 -13.45 -36.35 45.04
C SER A 355 -13.89 -36.85 43.68
N HIS A 356 -15.03 -37.54 43.59
CA HIS A 356 -15.56 -38.05 42.33
C HIS A 356 -16.00 -36.91 41.38
N LYS A 357 -16.58 -35.83 41.91
CA LYS A 357 -16.88 -34.64 41.11
C LYS A 357 -15.62 -33.99 40.55
N GLN A 358 -14.58 -33.87 41.36
CA GLN A 358 -13.28 -33.34 40.92
C GLN A 358 -12.61 -34.23 39.86
N GLU A 359 -12.76 -35.56 39.98
CA GLU A 359 -12.27 -36.51 38.97
C GLU A 359 -12.99 -36.34 37.63
N LEU A 360 -14.33 -36.20 37.64
CA LEU A 360 -15.11 -35.91 36.43
C LEU A 360 -14.74 -34.57 35.79
N GLU A 361 -14.50 -33.52 36.59
CA GLU A 361 -14.02 -32.22 36.10
C GLU A 361 -12.62 -32.34 35.50
N SER A 362 -11.72 -33.10 36.13
CA SER A 362 -10.37 -33.38 35.61
C SER A 362 -10.41 -34.14 34.28
N ASP A 363 -11.29 -35.14 34.16
CA ASP A 363 -11.45 -35.91 32.91
C ASP A 363 -12.01 -35.03 31.79
N SER A 364 -12.97 -34.15 32.09
CA SER A 364 -13.50 -33.18 31.14
C SER A 364 -12.42 -32.21 30.64
N LEU A 365 -11.58 -31.69 31.55
CA LEU A 365 -10.49 -30.79 31.20
C LEU A 365 -9.39 -31.51 30.40
N GLN A 366 -9.11 -32.78 30.71
CA GLN A 366 -8.17 -33.59 29.92
C GLN A 366 -8.68 -33.82 28.50
N GLN A 367 -9.98 -34.06 28.33
CA GLN A 367 -10.59 -34.21 27.01
C GLN A 367 -10.47 -32.91 26.19
N GLU A 368 -10.82 -31.76 26.80
CA GLU A 368 -10.71 -30.44 26.15
C GLU A 368 -9.25 -30.09 25.80
N LEU A 369 -8.30 -30.47 26.64
CA LEU A 369 -6.86 -30.28 26.38
C LEU A 369 -6.39 -31.14 25.20
N GLU A 370 -6.87 -32.37 25.06
CA GLU A 370 -6.53 -33.22 23.92
C GLU A 370 -7.19 -32.75 22.63
N GLU A 371 -8.43 -32.26 22.68
CA GLU A 371 -9.11 -31.63 21.53
C GLU A 371 -8.33 -30.38 21.06
N ASN A 372 -7.99 -29.47 21.97
CA ASN A 372 -7.16 -28.30 21.67
C ASN A 372 -5.78 -28.68 21.11
N ARG A 373 -5.19 -29.78 21.61
CA ARG A 373 -3.90 -30.29 21.10
C ARG A 373 -4.02 -30.79 19.66
N GLN A 374 -5.13 -31.44 19.31
CA GLN A 374 -5.39 -31.89 17.94
C GLN A 374 -5.59 -30.70 17.01
N GLU A 375 -6.36 -29.69 17.42
CA GLU A 375 -6.55 -28.45 16.65
C GLU A 375 -5.24 -27.69 16.43
N TYR A 376 -4.39 -27.61 17.46
CA TYR A 376 -3.06 -27.02 17.34
C TYR A 376 -2.20 -27.78 16.32
N GLN A 377 -2.23 -29.12 16.34
CA GLN A 377 -1.49 -29.93 15.36
C GLN A 377 -2.01 -29.77 13.93
N THR A 378 -3.32 -29.60 13.74
CA THR A 378 -3.88 -29.33 12.40
C THR A 378 -3.46 -27.94 11.91
N SER A 379 -3.54 -26.93 12.77
CA SER A 379 -3.08 -25.57 12.45
C SER A 379 -1.58 -25.52 12.13
N GLU A 380 -0.75 -26.25 12.89
CA GLU A 380 0.69 -26.35 12.63
C GLU A 380 1.00 -27.02 11.28
N ARG A 381 0.20 -28.01 10.85
CA ARG A 381 0.34 -28.61 9.51
C ARG A 381 -0.02 -27.62 8.42
N GLU A 382 -1.13 -26.92 8.55
CA GLU A 382 -1.56 -25.89 7.59
C GLU A 382 -0.53 -24.76 7.48
N GLU A 383 0.07 -24.34 8.60
CA GLU A 383 1.13 -23.34 8.62
C GLU A 383 2.38 -23.83 7.86
N ARG A 384 2.80 -25.09 8.08
CA ARG A 384 3.93 -25.67 7.33
C ARG A 384 3.64 -25.74 5.83
N GLU A 385 2.44 -26.16 5.44
CA GLU A 385 2.04 -26.19 4.03
C GLU A 385 2.02 -24.79 3.39
N ALA A 386 1.58 -23.78 4.14
CA ALA A 386 1.61 -22.39 3.68
C ALA A 386 3.05 -21.88 3.52
N ARG A 387 3.94 -22.19 4.48
CA ARG A 387 5.36 -21.86 4.41
C ARG A 387 6.03 -22.50 3.21
N ASP A 388 5.75 -23.78 2.94
CA ASP A 388 6.29 -24.48 1.77
C ASP A 388 5.80 -23.84 0.46
N LYS A 389 4.51 -23.48 0.37
CA LYS A 389 3.95 -22.75 -0.79
C LYS A 389 4.66 -21.41 -1.00
N ILE A 390 4.92 -20.65 0.06
CA ILE A 390 5.66 -19.38 -0.01
C ILE A 390 7.06 -19.62 -0.59
N VAL A 391 7.80 -20.62 -0.09
CA VAL A 391 9.14 -20.95 -0.61
C VAL A 391 9.10 -21.31 -2.09
N THR A 392 8.12 -22.12 -2.53
CA THR A 392 7.99 -22.48 -3.95
C THR A 392 7.63 -21.30 -4.85
N LEU A 393 6.78 -20.37 -4.37
CA LEU A 393 6.42 -19.18 -5.14
C LEU A 393 7.58 -18.18 -5.21
N SER A 394 8.33 -18.01 -4.12
CA SER A 394 9.54 -17.18 -4.11
C SER A 394 10.58 -17.68 -5.12
N ALA A 395 10.81 -19.00 -5.19
CA ALA A 395 11.71 -19.59 -6.18
C ALA A 395 11.25 -19.33 -7.63
N LYS A 396 9.94 -19.39 -7.90
CA LYS A 396 9.39 -19.06 -9.23
C LYS A 396 9.54 -17.57 -9.58
N ILE A 397 9.37 -16.69 -8.60
CA ILE A 397 9.57 -15.24 -8.79
C ILE A 397 11.04 -14.98 -9.15
N GLU A 398 11.98 -15.61 -8.45
CA GLU A 398 13.41 -15.51 -8.75
C GLU A 398 13.75 -16.05 -10.15
N GLU A 399 13.16 -17.19 -10.55
CA GLU A 399 13.35 -17.76 -11.89
C GLU A 399 12.84 -16.81 -12.99
N VAL A 400 11.65 -16.25 -12.83
CA VAL A 400 11.07 -15.29 -13.78
C VAL A 400 11.90 -14.00 -13.82
N ALA A 401 12.37 -13.50 -12.67
CA ALA A 401 13.22 -12.33 -12.60
C ALA A 401 14.56 -12.56 -13.32
N PHE A 402 15.17 -13.74 -13.12
CA PHE A 402 16.39 -14.14 -13.83
C PHE A 402 16.16 -14.25 -15.34
N GLN A 403 15.05 -14.84 -15.77
CA GLN A 403 14.69 -14.93 -17.18
C GLN A 403 14.50 -13.54 -17.81
N LYS A 404 13.79 -12.64 -17.12
CA LYS A 404 13.59 -11.24 -17.57
C LYS A 404 14.90 -10.46 -17.63
N GLN A 405 15.80 -10.67 -16.68
CA GLN A 405 17.12 -10.06 -16.70
C GLN A 405 17.94 -10.52 -17.92
N ARG A 406 17.91 -11.82 -18.23
CA ARG A 406 18.57 -12.38 -19.41
C ARG A 406 17.97 -11.84 -20.72
N GLU A 407 16.65 -11.72 -20.80
CA GLU A 407 15.97 -11.09 -21.95
C GLU A 407 16.41 -9.63 -22.13
N ARG A 408 16.51 -8.85 -21.04
CA ARG A 408 17.01 -7.47 -21.08
C ARG A 408 18.45 -7.39 -21.55
N GLU A 409 19.32 -8.30 -21.10
CA GLU A 409 20.71 -8.37 -21.54
C GLU A 409 20.82 -8.74 -23.02
N GLN A 410 19.97 -9.64 -23.52
CA GLN A 410 19.90 -9.98 -24.94
C GLN A 410 19.45 -8.78 -25.78
N VAL A 411 18.37 -8.11 -25.41
CA VAL A 411 17.89 -6.90 -26.10
C VAL A 411 18.94 -5.79 -26.05
N ALA A 412 19.61 -5.59 -24.92
CA ALA A 412 20.69 -4.61 -24.80
C ALA A 412 21.89 -4.94 -25.71
N ALA A 413 22.23 -6.22 -25.85
CA ALA A 413 23.28 -6.64 -26.78
C ALA A 413 22.87 -6.43 -28.25
N GLU A 414 21.63 -6.74 -28.61
CA GLU A 414 21.08 -6.48 -29.95
C GLU A 414 21.05 -4.97 -30.27
N MET A 415 20.65 -4.14 -29.30
CA MET A 415 20.67 -2.68 -29.43
C MET A 415 22.08 -2.15 -29.72
N ARG A 416 23.10 -2.65 -29.00
CA ARG A 416 24.51 -2.26 -29.28
C ARG A 416 24.95 -2.62 -30.69
N VAL A 417 24.61 -3.81 -31.17
CA VAL A 417 24.93 -4.23 -32.54
C VAL A 417 24.23 -3.34 -33.58
N LEU A 418 22.99 -2.92 -33.31
CA LEU A 418 22.28 -1.99 -34.18
C LEU A 418 22.87 -0.59 -34.16
N GLU A 419 23.28 -0.09 -32.98
CA GLU A 419 23.98 1.19 -32.83
C GLU A 419 25.30 1.20 -33.60
N ASP A 420 26.11 0.14 -33.47
CA ASP A 420 27.36 -0.01 -34.23
C ASP A 420 27.10 0.02 -35.74
N ARG A 421 26.07 -0.69 -36.22
CA ARG A 421 25.68 -0.67 -37.65
C ARG A 421 25.19 0.68 -38.14
N ILE A 422 24.44 1.41 -37.32
CA ILE A 422 24.00 2.78 -37.64
C ILE A 422 25.23 3.69 -37.73
N GLN A 423 26.18 3.56 -36.81
CA GLN A 423 27.41 4.34 -36.81
C GLN A 423 28.28 4.03 -38.04
N GLU A 424 28.42 2.75 -38.42
CA GLU A 424 29.10 2.35 -39.66
C GLU A 424 28.43 2.94 -40.89
N ALA A 425 27.10 2.84 -41.01
CA ALA A 425 26.35 3.41 -42.12
C ALA A 425 26.47 4.94 -42.19
N GLN A 426 26.51 5.63 -41.05
CA GLN A 426 26.76 7.08 -40.98
C GLN A 426 28.17 7.42 -41.48
N GLN A 427 29.20 6.66 -41.08
CA GLN A 427 30.56 6.86 -41.56
C GLN A 427 30.68 6.64 -43.07
N GLU A 428 29.98 5.64 -43.63
CA GLU A 428 29.93 5.43 -45.08
C GLU A 428 29.25 6.58 -45.81
N LEU A 429 28.12 7.05 -45.29
CA LEU A 429 27.41 8.21 -45.85
C LEU A 429 28.26 9.49 -45.81
N ASP A 430 29.02 9.71 -44.73
CA ASP A 430 29.93 10.84 -44.61
C ASP A 430 31.09 10.76 -45.61
N LYS A 431 31.63 9.55 -45.86
CA LYS A 431 32.65 9.32 -46.90
C LYS A 431 32.09 9.58 -48.31
N GLU A 432 30.88 9.10 -48.60
CA GLU A 432 30.23 9.33 -49.89
C GLU A 432 29.92 10.82 -50.10
N ASN A 433 29.42 11.51 -49.06
CA ASN A 433 29.21 12.95 -49.09
C ASN A 433 30.51 13.73 -49.29
N ALA A 434 31.61 13.32 -48.67
CA ALA A 434 32.93 13.92 -48.89
C ALA A 434 33.39 13.73 -50.34
N GLN A 435 33.22 12.53 -50.90
CA GLN A 435 33.55 12.24 -52.29
C GLN A 435 32.69 13.04 -53.28
N VAL A 436 31.39 13.22 -52.99
CA VAL A 436 30.50 14.07 -53.80
C VAL A 436 30.97 15.52 -53.76
N ARG A 437 31.39 16.04 -52.59
CA ARG A 437 31.96 17.39 -52.48
C ARG A 437 33.24 17.55 -53.29
N GLU A 438 34.16 16.60 -53.19
CA GLU A 438 35.39 16.58 -53.99
C GLU A 438 35.08 16.55 -55.49
N ASN A 439 34.13 15.73 -55.94
CA ASN A 439 33.70 15.69 -57.33
C ASN A 439 33.07 17.02 -57.81
N VAL A 440 32.32 17.70 -56.95
CA VAL A 440 31.78 19.05 -57.26
C VAL A 440 32.91 20.05 -57.41
N GLU A 441 33.89 20.05 -56.50
CA GLU A 441 35.06 20.94 -56.58
C GLU A 441 35.90 20.66 -57.83
N VAL A 442 36.14 19.39 -58.18
CA VAL A 442 36.84 19.00 -59.42
C VAL A 442 36.10 19.49 -60.65
N ASN A 443 34.77 19.31 -60.71
CA ASN A 443 33.95 19.78 -61.82
C ASN A 443 33.94 21.32 -61.95
N GLU A 444 33.96 22.05 -60.84
CA GLU A 444 34.11 23.51 -60.84
C GLU A 444 35.47 23.94 -61.40
N VAL A 445 36.55 23.26 -61.02
CA VAL A 445 37.90 23.50 -61.56
C VAL A 445 37.98 23.14 -63.05
N GLU A 446 37.40 22.02 -63.48
CA GLU A 446 37.34 21.62 -64.89
C GLU A 446 36.62 22.68 -65.74
N LYS A 447 35.47 23.18 -65.28
CA LYS A 447 34.75 24.28 -65.96
C LYS A 447 35.56 25.57 -65.99
N ALA A 448 36.33 25.87 -64.94
CA ALA A 448 37.20 27.04 -64.92
C ALA A 448 38.36 26.89 -65.91
N LEU A 449 38.95 25.69 -66.02
CA LEU A 449 39.98 25.38 -67.00
C LEU A 449 39.45 25.44 -68.44
N GLU A 450 38.24 24.95 -68.70
CA GLU A 450 37.59 25.04 -70.01
C GLU A 450 37.38 26.52 -70.42
N LYS A 451 36.89 27.37 -69.51
CA LYS A 451 36.79 28.82 -69.76
C LYS A 451 38.14 29.46 -70.07
N LEU A 452 39.19 29.14 -69.31
CA LEU A 452 40.54 29.66 -69.58
C LEU A 452 41.10 29.15 -70.92
N HIS A 453 40.76 27.92 -71.32
CA HIS A 453 41.13 27.38 -72.62
C HIS A 453 40.44 28.15 -73.75
N ASP A 454 39.13 28.39 -73.65
CA ASP A 454 38.35 29.18 -74.60
C ASP A 454 38.86 30.63 -74.69
N GLU A 455 39.17 31.26 -73.56
CA GLU A 455 39.80 32.59 -73.50
C GLU A 455 41.19 32.61 -74.18
N ARG A 456 41.99 31.57 -74.01
CA ARG A 456 43.29 31.44 -74.68
C ARG A 456 43.12 31.24 -76.19
N GLU A 457 42.17 30.41 -76.62
CA GLU A 457 41.90 30.17 -78.04
C GLU A 457 41.37 31.41 -78.75
N THR A 458 40.43 32.12 -78.12
CA THR A 458 39.92 33.40 -78.63
C THR A 458 41.03 34.44 -78.72
N SER A 459 41.88 34.55 -77.70
CA SER A 459 43.07 35.41 -77.73
C SER A 459 44.04 35.02 -78.86
N ARG A 460 44.28 33.72 -79.07
CA ARG A 460 45.12 33.21 -80.17
C ARG A 460 44.55 33.59 -81.54
N LEU A 461 43.23 33.39 -81.74
CA LEU A 461 42.53 33.77 -82.97
C LEU A 461 42.61 35.29 -83.21
N GLN A 462 42.42 36.10 -82.17
CA GLN A 462 42.59 37.55 -82.25
C GLN A 462 44.02 37.92 -82.68
N TRP A 463 45.03 37.30 -82.08
CA TRP A 463 46.43 37.50 -82.46
C TRP A 463 46.72 37.10 -83.91
N GLN A 464 46.17 35.98 -84.39
CA GLN A 464 46.31 35.56 -85.78
C GLN A 464 45.67 36.56 -86.74
N THR A 465 44.44 36.99 -86.47
CA THR A 465 43.77 38.01 -87.30
C THR A 465 44.49 39.36 -87.26
N TRP A 466 45.12 39.71 -86.14
CA TRP A 466 45.94 40.91 -86.03
C TRP A 466 47.24 40.77 -86.83
N HIS A 467 47.90 39.62 -86.77
CA HIS A 467 49.09 39.31 -87.56
C HIS A 467 48.79 39.35 -89.07
N GLU A 468 47.69 38.74 -89.52
CA GLU A 468 47.26 38.80 -90.91
C GLU A 468 47.00 40.24 -91.38
N LYS A 469 46.38 41.08 -90.54
CA LYS A 469 46.20 42.52 -90.83
C LYS A 469 47.54 43.25 -90.92
N LEU A 470 48.49 42.93 -90.04
CA LEU A 470 49.82 43.51 -90.06
C LEU A 470 50.58 43.12 -91.32
N ASP A 471 50.54 41.84 -91.71
CA ASP A 471 51.14 41.34 -92.95
C ASP A 471 50.54 42.03 -94.18
N LEU A 472 49.21 42.19 -94.21
CA LEU A 472 48.53 42.96 -95.27
C LEU A 472 48.97 44.42 -95.30
N ALA A 473 49.14 45.07 -94.14
CA ALA A 473 49.61 46.45 -94.05
C ALA A 473 51.07 46.59 -94.50
N ILE A 474 51.93 45.62 -94.17
CA ILE A 474 53.32 45.55 -94.65
C ILE A 474 53.32 45.42 -96.18
N LEU A 475 52.53 44.51 -96.77
CA LEU A 475 52.41 44.37 -98.21
C LEU A 475 51.90 45.65 -98.89
N GLN A 476 50.92 46.34 -98.28
CA GLN A 476 50.45 47.64 -98.76
C GLN A 476 51.55 48.70 -98.72
N TYR A 477 52.30 48.77 -97.61
CA TYR A 477 53.41 49.71 -97.47
C TYR A 477 54.56 49.41 -98.45
N GLU A 478 54.89 48.15 -98.67
CA GLU A 478 55.84 47.72 -99.72
C GLU A 478 55.35 48.09 -101.12
N GLN A 479 54.04 47.95 -101.38
CA GLN A 479 53.43 48.36 -102.63
C GLN A 479 53.47 49.89 -102.82
N GLU A 480 53.19 50.66 -101.78
CA GLU A 480 53.32 52.13 -101.77
C GLU A 480 54.78 52.57 -101.95
N LEU A 481 55.74 51.91 -101.31
CA LEU A 481 57.18 52.12 -101.54
C LEU A 481 57.58 51.79 -102.98
N SER A 482 57.04 50.71 -103.56
CA SER A 482 57.30 50.36 -104.96
C SER A 482 56.69 51.35 -105.96
N LEU A 483 55.59 52.03 -105.59
CA LEU A 483 54.93 53.07 -106.38
C LEU A 483 55.49 54.48 -106.12
N GLY A 484 56.14 54.70 -104.98
CA GLY A 484 56.74 55.98 -104.57
C GLY A 484 58.21 56.17 -104.92
N ILE A 485 58.87 55.21 -105.59
CA ILE A 485 60.28 55.32 -106.01
C ILE A 485 60.45 55.98 -107.39
N GLU A 486 59.36 56.33 -108.11
CA GLU A 486 59.48 57.04 -109.39
C GLU A 486 59.28 58.56 -109.38
N ASP A 487 58.91 59.21 -108.27
CA ASP A 487 58.83 60.68 -108.26
C ASP A 487 59.39 61.36 -106.99
N GLU A 488 60.43 62.16 -107.24
CA GLU A 488 60.86 63.37 -106.52
C GLU A 488 61.62 63.25 -105.18
N VAL A 489 62.95 63.21 -105.32
CA VAL A 489 63.92 63.91 -104.46
C VAL A 489 63.63 65.42 -104.48
N PRO A 490 63.47 66.08 -103.32
CA PRO A 490 64.45 67.13 -102.95
C PRO A 490 64.76 67.27 -101.43
N ALA A 491 66.05 67.19 -101.13
CA ALA A 491 66.89 68.11 -100.35
C ALA A 491 66.41 68.81 -99.04
N MET A 492 67.35 68.80 -98.06
CA MET A 492 67.63 69.74 -96.95
C MET A 492 66.91 69.54 -95.58
N ILE A 493 67.59 69.03 -94.51
CA ILE A 493 68.39 69.72 -93.43
C ILE A 493 67.49 70.27 -92.27
N PRO A 494 67.86 70.33 -90.96
CA PRO A 494 68.61 69.46 -90.04
C PRO A 494 68.01 69.36 -88.59
N VAL A 495 68.62 68.54 -87.73
CA VAL A 495 68.88 68.72 -86.26
C VAL A 495 67.81 69.37 -85.35
N ALA A 496 67.26 68.54 -84.44
CA ALA A 496 67.34 68.72 -82.98
C ALA A 496 67.19 67.36 -82.28
#